data_AF-A0A3A4RS57-F1
#
_entry.id   AF-A0A3A4RS57-F1
#
_cell.length_a   1.000
_cell.length_b   1.000
_cell.length_c   1.000
_cell.angle_alpha   90.00
_cell.angle_beta   90.00
_cell.angle_gamma   90.00
#
_symmetry.space_group_name_H-M   'P 1'
#
loop_
_entity.id
_entity.type
_entity.pdbx_description
1 polymer ?
#
loop_
_entity_poly.entity_id
_entity_poly.type
_entity_poly.pdbx_seq_one_letter_code
_entity_poly.pdbx_strand_id
1 'polypeptide(L)'
;MADTGREERILTGISGSPGICIGKAYIVDREGVNVIEKYYIKKDKLQDEIRRFKAAVKTSKDQLASIIKSTSEELREHVDILETHMALYNDKMLYGRTIETIEREMVNAEWALKTVVSEVKVMFQSISDPYLKGRATDIAHVSDRIMRNLVGAGDVDIAAIDKRVILVARDLSPADTSQIQLVRVKGFITDLGGKTSHTGIIARTLGIPSVLGLENATSQIKSDDIIIVDGRAGIVILHPTDKTIALYEDRLQQYEEYRAVITRSSLLPAKTADGVRLYVMGNIELPEEVVSVMDHGGDGVGLFRTEFLYLRRSSFPSQEELYDQYREVVEL
;
A
#
# COMPACT_ATOMS: atom_id res chain seq x y z
N MET A 1 35.49 -6.29 5.81
CA MET A 1 35.08 -5.89 4.45
C MET A 1 34.34 -4.58 4.61
N ALA A 2 34.85 -3.53 3.97
CA ALA A 2 34.47 -2.14 4.24
C ALA A 2 33.01 -1.89 3.84
N ASP A 3 32.23 -1.44 4.82
CA ASP A 3 30.87 -0.94 4.66
C ASP A 3 30.90 0.31 3.78
N THR A 4 30.26 0.23 2.62
CA THR A 4 30.22 1.32 1.65
C THR A 4 29.36 2.46 2.20
N GLY A 5 30.04 3.49 2.69
CA GLY A 5 29.48 4.68 3.35
C GLY A 5 28.22 5.25 2.72
N ARG A 6 27.09 5.00 3.39
CA ARG A 6 25.93 5.88 3.33
C ARG A 6 25.87 6.64 4.66
N GLU A 7 25.91 7.96 4.58
CA GLU A 7 25.79 8.81 5.77
C GLU A 7 24.41 8.63 6.41
N GLU A 8 24.37 8.69 7.75
CA GLU A 8 23.12 8.69 8.51
C GLU A 8 22.27 9.88 8.08
N ARG A 9 21.00 9.62 7.76
CA ARG A 9 20.06 10.65 7.29
C ARG A 9 18.77 10.58 8.07
N ILE A 10 18.18 11.74 8.29
CA ILE A 10 16.94 11.89 9.03
C ILE A 10 15.88 12.43 8.08
N LEU A 11 14.79 11.69 7.91
CA LEU A 11 13.57 12.16 7.26
C LEU A 11 12.56 12.56 8.33
N THR A 12 11.85 13.67 8.10
CA THR A 12 10.84 14.18 9.02
C THR A 12 9.50 14.20 8.30
N GLY A 13 8.49 13.62 8.94
CA GLY A 13 7.13 13.54 8.43
C GLY A 13 6.13 13.73 9.55
N ILE A 14 4.94 13.21 9.33
CA ILE A 14 3.80 13.32 10.23
C ILE A 14 3.72 12.06 11.09
N SER A 15 3.63 12.24 12.41
CA SER A 15 3.32 11.14 13.34
C SER A 15 1.95 10.52 13.01
N GLY A 16 1.97 9.28 12.54
CA GLY A 16 0.77 8.49 12.27
C GLY A 16 0.33 7.72 13.52
N SER A 17 1.26 6.94 14.07
CA SER A 17 1.04 6.10 15.24
C SER A 17 2.29 6.07 16.12
N PRO A 18 2.15 6.27 17.46
CA PRO A 18 3.29 6.37 18.36
C PRO A 18 3.99 5.02 18.57
N GLY A 19 5.30 5.10 18.81
CA GLY A 19 6.15 3.96 19.12
C GLY A 19 7.46 4.01 18.34
N ILE A 20 8.35 3.07 18.61
CA ILE A 20 9.67 2.98 17.99
C ILE A 20 9.80 1.60 17.37
N CYS A 21 10.32 1.51 16.15
CA CYS A 21 10.73 0.24 15.60
C CYS A 21 12.04 0.32 14.82
N ILE A 22 12.80 -0.77 14.89
CA ILE A 22 14.09 -0.94 14.24
C ILE A 22 14.02 -2.21 13.40
N GLY A 23 14.38 -2.09 12.13
CA GLY A 23 14.27 -3.23 11.21
C GLY A 23 14.67 -2.90 9.79
N LYS A 24 14.53 -3.91 8.94
CA LYS A 24 14.77 -3.80 7.51
C LYS A 24 13.56 -3.21 6.82
N ALA A 25 13.81 -2.27 5.91
CA ALA A 25 12.80 -1.70 5.03
C ALA A 25 12.32 -2.73 4.00
N TYR A 26 11.03 -2.70 3.70
CA TYR A 26 10.41 -3.44 2.61
C TYR A 26 9.50 -2.51 1.83
N ILE A 27 9.84 -2.24 0.57
CA ILE A 27 9.09 -1.30 -0.25
C ILE A 27 7.90 -1.99 -0.90
N VAL A 28 6.70 -1.48 -0.62
CA VAL A 28 5.45 -1.83 -1.31
C VAL A 28 5.19 -0.73 -2.32
N ASP A 29 5.69 -0.93 -3.52
CA ASP A 29 5.45 0.01 -4.61
C ASP A 29 4.07 -0.26 -5.22
N ARG A 30 3.20 0.75 -5.15
CA ARG A 30 1.85 0.73 -5.76
C ARG A 30 1.71 1.64 -6.95
N GLU A 31 2.77 2.34 -7.34
CA GLU A 31 2.85 2.74 -8.73
C GLU A 31 3.43 1.58 -9.48
N GLY A 32 2.66 1.05 -10.44
CA GLY A 32 3.10 -0.02 -11.33
C GLY A 32 4.55 0.23 -11.68
N VAL A 33 5.37 -0.81 -11.44
CA VAL A 33 6.84 -0.91 -11.48
C VAL A 33 7.37 -1.30 -10.09
N ASN A 34 7.34 -2.62 -9.79
CA ASN A 34 8.56 -3.29 -9.31
C ASN A 34 9.72 -2.54 -9.93
N VAL A 35 10.64 -1.87 -9.21
CA VAL A 35 11.77 -1.11 -9.80
C VAL A 35 12.22 -1.87 -11.05
N ILE A 36 11.72 -1.46 -12.22
CA ILE A 36 11.88 -2.29 -13.41
C ILE A 36 13.30 -1.96 -13.73
N GLU A 37 14.20 -2.87 -13.39
CA GLU A 37 15.60 -2.65 -13.61
C GLU A 37 15.77 -2.45 -15.10
N LYS A 38 16.18 -1.24 -15.47
CA LYS A 38 16.54 -0.93 -16.84
C LYS A 38 17.81 -1.71 -17.12
N TYR A 39 17.71 -2.76 -17.94
CA TYR A 39 18.88 -3.44 -18.46
C TYR A 39 18.91 -3.35 -19.98
N TYR A 40 20.13 -3.28 -20.51
CA TYR A 40 20.36 -3.22 -21.94
C TYR A 40 20.43 -4.63 -22.52
N ILE A 41 19.71 -4.83 -23.62
CA ILE A 41 19.63 -6.11 -24.33
C ILE A 41 20.75 -6.13 -25.38
N LYS A 42 21.39 -7.29 -25.53
CA LYS A 42 22.32 -7.54 -26.63
C LYS A 42 21.56 -7.75 -27.94
N LYS A 43 22.18 -7.42 -29.08
CA LYS A 43 21.53 -7.46 -30.41
C LYS A 43 20.97 -8.83 -30.80
N ASP A 44 21.61 -9.90 -30.35
CA ASP A 44 21.18 -11.30 -30.52
C ASP A 44 19.93 -11.66 -29.70
N LYS A 45 19.65 -10.93 -28.61
CA LYS A 45 18.50 -11.14 -27.71
C LYS A 45 17.32 -10.21 -27.97
N LEU A 46 17.46 -9.26 -28.89
CA LEU A 46 16.39 -8.31 -29.23
C LEU A 46 15.10 -9.01 -29.68
N GLN A 47 15.20 -10.01 -30.56
CA GLN A 47 14.04 -10.74 -31.05
C GLN A 47 13.39 -11.63 -29.97
N ASP A 48 14.18 -12.11 -29.00
CA ASP A 48 13.66 -12.85 -27.84
C ASP A 48 12.80 -11.92 -26.96
N GLU A 49 13.27 -10.69 -26.70
CA GLU A 49 12.54 -9.73 -25.88
C GLU A 49 11.24 -9.26 -26.56
N ILE A 50 11.28 -8.98 -27.86
CA ILE A 50 10.07 -8.62 -28.62
C ILE A 50 9.06 -9.76 -28.58
N ARG A 51 9.50 -11.02 -28.69
CA ARG A 51 8.62 -12.19 -28.55
C ARG A 51 8.02 -12.30 -27.15
N ARG A 52 8.82 -12.02 -26.11
CA ARG A 52 8.37 -12.00 -24.71
C ARG A 52 7.27 -10.95 -24.49
N PHE A 53 7.47 -9.73 -25.00
CA PHE A 53 6.43 -8.69 -24.96
C PHE A 53 5.14 -9.12 -25.67
N LYS A 54 5.27 -9.64 -26.89
CA LYS A 54 4.11 -10.13 -27.67
C LYS A 54 3.36 -11.24 -26.95
N ALA A 55 4.07 -12.15 -26.28
CA ALA A 55 3.47 -13.22 -25.49
C ALA A 55 2.68 -12.65 -24.29
N ALA A 56 3.24 -11.70 -23.55
CA ALA A 56 2.55 -11.07 -22.42
C ALA A 56 1.27 -10.33 -22.85
N VAL A 57 1.34 -9.57 -23.96
CA VAL A 57 0.19 -8.90 -24.57
C VAL A 57 -0.90 -9.91 -24.95
N LYS A 58 -0.51 -11.04 -25.57
CA LYS A 58 -1.44 -12.11 -25.94
C LYS A 58 -2.12 -12.72 -24.71
N THR A 59 -1.36 -13.06 -23.66
CA THR A 59 -1.91 -13.60 -22.42
C THR A 59 -2.89 -12.63 -21.76
N SER A 60 -2.56 -11.33 -21.72
CA SER A 60 -3.45 -10.31 -21.15
C SER A 60 -4.77 -10.19 -21.92
N LYS A 61 -4.70 -10.29 -23.26
CA LYS A 61 -5.85 -10.28 -24.14
C LYS A 61 -6.73 -11.52 -23.96
N ASP A 62 -6.12 -12.70 -23.89
CA ASP A 62 -6.84 -13.97 -23.70
C ASP A 62 -7.55 -14.01 -22.33
N GLN A 63 -6.90 -13.49 -21.28
CA GLN A 63 -7.50 -13.32 -19.95
C GLN A 63 -8.71 -12.38 -19.97
N LEU A 64 -8.61 -11.24 -20.67
CA LEU A 64 -9.72 -10.29 -20.78
C LEU A 64 -10.90 -10.88 -21.57
N ALA A 65 -10.61 -11.59 -22.67
CA ALA A 65 -11.63 -12.29 -23.44
C ALA A 65 -12.36 -13.38 -22.62
N SER A 66 -11.64 -14.08 -21.73
CA SER A 66 -12.26 -15.04 -20.81
C SER A 66 -13.22 -14.36 -19.83
N ILE A 67 -12.85 -13.19 -19.30
CA ILE A 67 -13.71 -12.43 -18.38
C ILE A 67 -14.98 -12.00 -19.09
N ILE A 68 -14.86 -11.39 -20.28
CA ILE A 68 -16.01 -10.99 -21.11
C ILE A 68 -16.96 -12.17 -21.35
N LYS A 69 -16.42 -13.35 -21.65
CA LYS A 69 -17.23 -14.56 -21.90
C LYS A 69 -17.92 -15.11 -20.64
N SER A 70 -17.35 -14.90 -19.46
CA SER A 70 -17.91 -15.37 -18.18
C SER A 70 -18.91 -14.39 -17.54
N THR A 71 -19.00 -13.16 -18.04
CA THR A 71 -19.90 -12.13 -17.53
C THR A 71 -21.36 -12.40 -17.95
N SER A 72 -22.29 -12.34 -17.00
CA SER A 72 -23.73 -12.55 -17.24
C SER A 72 -24.37 -11.39 -18.03
N GLU A 73 -25.51 -11.65 -18.70
CA GLU A 73 -26.23 -10.64 -19.50
C GLU A 73 -26.69 -9.41 -18.71
N GLU A 74 -26.79 -9.50 -17.39
CA GLU A 74 -27.18 -8.41 -16.48
C GLU A 74 -26.09 -7.33 -16.34
N LEU A 75 -24.85 -7.61 -16.74
CA LEU A 75 -23.67 -6.72 -16.64
C LEU A 75 -23.23 -6.17 -18.01
N ARG A 76 -24.15 -6.10 -18.99
CA ARG A 76 -23.85 -5.73 -20.39
C ARG A 76 -23.16 -4.37 -20.54
N GLU A 77 -23.51 -3.37 -19.73
CA GLU A 77 -22.86 -2.05 -19.73
C GLU A 77 -21.36 -2.14 -19.34
N HIS A 78 -20.97 -3.10 -18.51
CA HIS A 78 -19.56 -3.34 -18.17
C HIS A 78 -18.82 -4.07 -19.29
N VAL A 79 -19.51 -4.90 -20.09
CA VAL A 79 -18.92 -5.61 -21.23
C VAL A 79 -18.46 -4.61 -22.30
N ASP A 80 -19.24 -3.58 -22.59
CA ASP A 80 -18.89 -2.55 -23.59
C ASP A 80 -17.58 -1.81 -23.23
N ILE A 81 -17.34 -1.57 -21.93
CA ILE A 81 -16.09 -0.98 -21.43
C ILE A 81 -14.91 -1.94 -21.66
N LEU A 82 -15.09 -3.22 -21.34
CA LEU A 82 -14.05 -4.25 -21.52
C LEU A 82 -13.75 -4.49 -23.01
N GLU A 83 -14.74 -4.40 -23.88
CA GLU A 83 -14.55 -4.44 -25.34
C GLU A 83 -13.76 -3.23 -25.85
N THR A 84 -13.97 -2.05 -25.26
CA THR A 84 -13.16 -0.87 -25.55
C THR A 84 -11.69 -1.08 -25.16
N HIS A 85 -11.42 -1.75 -24.03
CA HIS A 85 -10.05 -2.13 -23.62
C HIS A 85 -9.39 -3.13 -24.59
N MET A 86 -10.17 -3.99 -25.26
CA MET A 86 -9.64 -4.94 -26.25
C MET A 86 -9.00 -4.25 -27.45
N ALA A 87 -9.52 -3.09 -27.86
CA ALA A 87 -8.95 -2.30 -28.95
C ALA A 87 -7.56 -1.74 -28.59
N LEU A 88 -7.31 -1.45 -27.30
CA LEU A 88 -6.05 -0.86 -26.82
C LEU A 88 -4.86 -1.83 -26.89
N TYR A 89 -5.08 -3.15 -26.81
CA TYR A 89 -4.01 -4.14 -26.92
C TYR A 89 -3.32 -4.16 -28.30
N ASN A 90 -4.01 -3.66 -29.32
CA ASN A 90 -3.50 -3.56 -30.69
C ASN A 90 -3.20 -2.10 -31.10
N ASP A 91 -3.32 -1.14 -30.20
CA ASP A 91 -3.14 0.28 -30.52
C ASP A 91 -1.66 0.58 -30.80
N LYS A 92 -1.40 1.25 -31.93
CA LYS A 92 -0.04 1.65 -32.34
C LYS A 92 0.64 2.55 -31.30
N MET A 93 -0.11 3.38 -30.58
CA MET A 93 0.43 4.26 -29.55
C MET A 93 0.97 3.53 -28.32
N LEU A 94 0.45 2.35 -27.98
CA LEU A 94 0.92 1.57 -26.85
C LEU A 94 1.77 0.39 -27.31
N TYR A 95 1.17 -0.53 -28.07
CA TYR A 95 1.83 -1.75 -28.54
C TYR A 95 2.98 -1.45 -29.52
N GLY A 96 2.73 -0.61 -30.52
CA GLY A 96 3.73 -0.24 -31.53
C GLY A 96 4.91 0.52 -30.93
N ARG A 97 4.63 1.61 -30.20
CA ARG A 97 5.67 2.43 -29.55
C ARG A 97 6.50 1.64 -28.54
N THR A 98 5.91 0.67 -27.85
CA THR A 98 6.68 -0.18 -26.91
C THR A 98 7.70 -1.03 -27.65
N ILE A 99 7.32 -1.65 -28.78
CA ILE A 99 8.26 -2.41 -29.62
C ILE A 99 9.36 -1.49 -30.18
N GLU A 100 8.98 -0.33 -30.70
CA GLU A 100 9.95 0.66 -31.21
C GLU A 100 10.93 1.11 -30.13
N THR A 101 10.47 1.26 -28.88
CA THR A 101 11.33 1.63 -27.74
C THR A 101 12.31 0.51 -27.40
N ILE A 102 11.86 -0.75 -27.40
CA ILE A 102 12.73 -1.92 -27.21
C ILE A 102 13.80 -1.96 -28.31
N GLU A 103 13.43 -1.74 -29.58
CA GLU A 103 14.34 -1.78 -30.73
C GLU A 103 15.34 -0.62 -30.76
N ARG A 104 14.85 0.60 -30.53
CA ARG A 104 15.66 1.82 -30.63
C ARG A 104 16.61 1.98 -29.45
N GLU A 105 16.13 1.71 -28.25
CA GLU A 105 16.88 1.94 -27.02
C GLU A 105 17.59 0.68 -26.51
N MET A 106 17.27 -0.49 -27.10
CA MET A 106 17.85 -1.78 -26.72
C MET A 106 17.65 -2.08 -25.24
N VAL A 107 16.43 -1.86 -24.74
CA VAL A 107 16.04 -2.01 -23.32
C VAL A 107 14.98 -3.09 -23.15
N ASN A 108 14.90 -3.67 -21.95
CA ASN A 108 13.92 -4.68 -21.58
C ASN A 108 12.46 -4.23 -21.76
N ALA A 109 11.57 -5.19 -22.00
CA ALA A 109 10.18 -4.94 -22.39
C ALA A 109 9.39 -4.19 -21.32
N GLU A 110 9.66 -4.47 -20.05
CA GLU A 110 9.00 -3.84 -18.91
C GLU A 110 9.40 -2.36 -18.85
N TRP A 111 10.67 -2.03 -19.08
CA TRP A 111 11.15 -0.65 -19.04
C TRP A 111 10.58 0.15 -20.20
N ALA A 112 10.57 -0.46 -21.39
CA ALA A 112 9.97 0.13 -22.58
C ALA A 112 8.48 0.43 -22.37
N LEU A 113 7.72 -0.53 -21.83
CA LEU A 113 6.29 -0.35 -21.55
C LEU A 113 6.05 0.77 -20.52
N LYS A 114 6.81 0.79 -19.42
CA LYS A 114 6.74 1.88 -18.41
C LYS A 114 6.94 3.25 -19.06
N THR A 115 7.97 3.37 -19.89
CA THR A 115 8.36 4.63 -20.52
C THR A 115 7.23 5.12 -21.43
N VAL A 116 6.72 4.25 -22.30
CA VAL A 116 5.63 4.58 -23.23
C VAL A 116 4.35 4.97 -22.48
N VAL A 117 3.97 4.22 -21.44
CA VAL A 117 2.76 4.50 -20.65
C VAL A 117 2.88 5.85 -19.95
N SER A 118 4.05 6.18 -19.41
CA SER A 118 4.29 7.46 -18.73
C SER A 118 4.13 8.63 -19.69
N GLU A 119 4.70 8.54 -20.90
CA GLU A 119 4.56 9.56 -21.93
C GLU A 119 3.11 9.72 -22.41
N VAL A 120 2.42 8.60 -22.61
CA VAL A 120 1.02 8.59 -23.04
C VAL A 120 0.12 9.20 -21.96
N LYS A 121 0.36 8.87 -20.68
CA LYS A 121 -0.38 9.44 -19.54
C LYS A 121 -0.23 10.96 -19.46
N VAL A 122 1.00 11.48 -19.61
CA VAL A 122 1.25 12.94 -19.65
C VAL A 122 0.50 13.61 -20.81
N MET A 123 0.52 12.99 -22.00
CA MET A 123 -0.20 13.49 -23.16
C MET A 123 -1.71 13.59 -22.89
N PHE A 124 -2.34 12.54 -22.37
CA PHE A 124 -3.78 12.55 -22.10
C PHE A 124 -4.17 13.44 -20.91
N GLN A 125 -3.33 13.57 -19.88
CA GLN A 125 -3.58 14.47 -18.74
C GLN A 125 -3.54 15.95 -19.14
N SER A 126 -2.78 16.30 -20.18
CA SER A 126 -2.72 17.66 -20.72
C SER A 126 -3.98 18.09 -21.49
N ILE A 127 -4.93 17.17 -21.72
CA ILE A 127 -6.15 17.41 -22.48
C ILE A 127 -7.34 17.60 -21.52
N SER A 128 -8.08 18.71 -21.69
CA SER A 128 -9.20 19.08 -20.82
C SER A 128 -10.49 18.29 -21.07
N ASP A 129 -10.53 17.46 -22.10
CA ASP A 129 -11.71 16.68 -22.50
C ASP A 129 -11.96 15.49 -21.55
N PRO A 130 -13.13 15.42 -20.87
CA PRO A 130 -13.50 14.31 -19.99
C PRO A 130 -13.43 12.92 -20.64
N TYR A 131 -13.74 12.80 -21.93
CA TYR A 131 -13.65 11.53 -22.67
C TYR A 131 -12.20 11.06 -22.81
N LEU A 132 -11.28 12.00 -23.08
CA LEU A 132 -9.86 11.71 -23.22
C LEU A 132 -9.18 11.43 -21.87
N LYS A 133 -9.71 11.98 -20.77
CA LYS A 133 -9.32 11.59 -19.40
C LYS A 133 -9.70 10.15 -19.07
N GLY A 134 -10.90 9.70 -19.44
CA GLY A 134 -11.30 8.29 -19.29
C GLY A 134 -10.34 7.33 -19.99
N ARG A 135 -9.94 7.70 -21.22
CA ARG A 135 -8.97 6.92 -22.02
C ARG A 135 -7.60 6.78 -21.36
N ALA A 136 -7.15 7.77 -20.58
CA ALA A 136 -5.88 7.66 -19.84
C ALA A 136 -5.93 6.55 -18.78
N THR A 137 -7.07 6.43 -18.09
CA THR A 137 -7.32 5.40 -17.09
C THR A 137 -7.39 4.01 -17.74
N ASP A 138 -8.04 3.90 -18.90
CA ASP A 138 -8.12 2.66 -19.67
C ASP A 138 -6.73 2.16 -20.11
N ILE A 139 -5.87 3.06 -20.57
CA ILE A 139 -4.49 2.75 -20.95
C ILE A 139 -3.68 2.28 -19.74
N ALA A 140 -3.85 2.92 -18.58
CA ALA A 140 -3.20 2.48 -17.36
C ALA A 140 -3.60 1.04 -17.00
N HIS A 141 -4.89 0.73 -17.03
CA HIS A 141 -5.41 -0.61 -16.70
C HIS A 141 -4.89 -1.70 -17.66
N VAL A 142 -4.87 -1.41 -18.96
CA VAL A 142 -4.32 -2.33 -19.97
C VAL A 142 -2.81 -2.52 -19.74
N SER A 143 -2.08 -1.44 -19.47
CA SER A 143 -0.64 -1.52 -19.23
C SER A 143 -0.28 -2.32 -17.99
N ASP A 144 -1.05 -2.20 -16.90
CA ASP A 144 -0.83 -2.95 -15.66
C ASP A 144 -1.05 -4.46 -15.87
N ARG A 145 -2.01 -4.84 -16.73
CA ARG A 145 -2.24 -6.23 -17.10
C ARG A 145 -1.10 -6.80 -17.94
N ILE A 146 -0.57 -6.02 -18.88
CA ILE A 146 0.60 -6.45 -19.68
C ILE A 146 1.83 -6.56 -18.79
N MET A 147 2.04 -5.58 -17.90
CA MET A 147 3.16 -5.56 -16.95
C MET A 147 3.15 -6.79 -16.04
N ARG A 148 1.98 -7.15 -15.50
CA ARG A 148 1.81 -8.38 -14.69
C ARG A 148 2.21 -9.64 -15.45
N ASN A 149 1.84 -9.76 -16.73
CA ASN A 149 2.22 -10.92 -17.53
C ASN A 149 3.70 -10.89 -17.98
N LEU A 150 4.33 -9.71 -18.04
CA LEU A 150 5.74 -9.53 -18.39
C LEU A 150 6.68 -9.89 -17.24
N VAL A 151 6.39 -9.39 -16.05
CA VAL A 151 7.13 -9.66 -14.81
C VAL A 151 6.93 -11.11 -14.36
N GLY A 152 5.90 -11.78 -14.91
CA GLY A 152 5.34 -13.00 -14.34
C GLY A 152 4.48 -12.63 -13.14
N ALA A 153 3.60 -13.54 -12.71
CA ALA A 153 2.89 -13.41 -11.45
C ALA A 153 3.87 -13.52 -10.25
N GLY A 154 4.80 -12.58 -10.16
CA GLY A 154 5.18 -12.02 -8.88
C GLY A 154 4.08 -11.04 -8.53
N ASP A 155 2.94 -11.55 -8.08
CA ASP A 155 2.29 -10.84 -6.99
C ASP A 155 3.41 -10.55 -6.01
N VAL A 156 3.58 -9.28 -5.63
CA VAL A 156 4.19 -9.02 -4.34
C VAL A 156 3.21 -9.67 -3.37
N ASP A 157 3.45 -10.95 -3.10
CA ASP A 157 2.71 -11.66 -2.10
C ASP A 157 3.18 -11.04 -0.80
N ILE A 158 2.50 -9.98 -0.38
CA ILE A 158 2.70 -9.34 0.91
C ILE A 158 2.54 -10.41 2.01
N ALA A 159 1.80 -11.50 1.72
CA ALA A 159 1.68 -12.68 2.57
C ALA A 159 2.94 -13.58 2.57
N ALA A 160 3.83 -13.48 1.58
CA ALA A 160 5.09 -14.22 1.49
C ALA A 160 6.28 -13.52 2.20
N ILE A 161 6.09 -12.33 2.81
CA ILE A 161 7.11 -11.67 3.63
C ILE A 161 7.50 -12.61 4.78
N ASP A 162 8.64 -13.30 4.73
CA ASP A 162 9.03 -14.30 5.75
C ASP A 162 9.74 -13.68 6.98
N LYS A 163 10.02 -12.36 6.97
CA LYS A 163 10.76 -11.64 8.04
C LYS A 163 9.95 -10.49 8.62
N ARG A 164 10.24 -10.12 9.87
CA ARG A 164 9.68 -8.90 10.48
C ARG A 164 10.30 -7.65 9.84
N VAL A 165 9.53 -6.91 9.05
CA VAL A 165 10.00 -5.75 8.25
C VAL A 165 9.28 -4.45 8.59
N ILE A 166 9.85 -3.34 8.17
CA ILE A 166 9.22 -2.01 8.17
C ILE A 166 8.72 -1.75 6.76
N LEU A 167 7.42 -1.56 6.60
CA LEU A 167 6.80 -1.33 5.30
C LEU A 167 7.02 0.12 4.85
N VAL A 168 7.42 0.31 3.60
CA VAL A 168 7.58 1.62 2.97
C VAL A 168 6.73 1.66 1.72
N ALA A 169 5.74 2.56 1.65
CA ALA A 169 4.84 2.64 0.51
C ALA A 169 4.60 4.08 0.10
N ARG A 170 4.19 4.31 -1.15
CA ARG A 170 3.79 5.67 -1.54
C ARG A 170 2.47 6.05 -0.88
N ASP A 171 1.52 5.12 -0.91
CA ASP A 171 0.22 5.17 -0.26
C ASP A 171 -0.24 3.73 0.04
N LEU A 172 -1.12 3.57 1.04
CA LEU A 172 -1.71 2.27 1.38
C LEU A 172 -3.23 2.41 1.35
N SER A 173 -3.88 1.66 0.45
CA SER A 173 -5.34 1.64 0.38
C SER A 173 -5.93 0.62 1.35
N PRO A 174 -7.23 0.71 1.69
CA PRO A 174 -7.90 -0.25 2.58
C PRO A 174 -7.65 -1.71 2.18
N ALA A 175 -7.67 -1.99 0.88
CA ALA A 175 -7.45 -3.32 0.33
C ALA A 175 -6.02 -3.84 0.55
N ASP A 176 -5.00 -2.97 0.54
CA ASP A 176 -3.63 -3.38 0.89
C ASP A 176 -3.55 -3.82 2.33
N THR A 177 -4.06 -2.98 3.22
CA THR A 177 -4.00 -3.22 4.65
C THR A 177 -4.71 -4.50 5.07
N SER A 178 -5.75 -4.93 4.35
CA SER A 178 -6.37 -6.25 4.55
C SER A 178 -5.53 -7.44 4.08
N GLN A 179 -4.62 -7.24 3.12
CA GLN A 179 -3.74 -8.29 2.60
C GLN A 179 -2.40 -8.38 3.34
N ILE A 180 -2.04 -7.35 4.11
CA ILE A 180 -0.82 -7.33 4.91
C ILE A 180 -0.94 -8.33 6.06
N GLN A 181 0.01 -9.27 6.15
CA GLN A 181 0.18 -10.08 7.35
C GLN A 181 0.73 -9.21 8.49
N LEU A 182 -0.19 -8.62 9.26
CA LEU A 182 0.09 -7.66 10.34
C LEU A 182 1.11 -8.18 11.36
N VAL A 183 1.13 -9.50 11.62
CA VAL A 183 2.09 -10.17 12.53
C VAL A 183 3.55 -9.94 12.12
N ARG A 184 3.81 -9.64 10.84
CA ARG A 184 5.16 -9.50 10.28
C ARG A 184 5.56 -8.05 10.03
N VAL A 185 4.71 -7.08 10.31
CA VAL A 185 5.03 -5.67 10.13
C VAL A 185 5.40 -5.03 11.47
N LYS A 186 6.63 -4.48 11.55
CA LYS A 186 7.11 -3.73 12.72
C LYS A 186 6.73 -2.26 12.70
N GLY A 187 6.49 -1.70 11.52
CA GLY A 187 6.23 -0.27 11.32
C GLY A 187 5.82 0.05 9.90
N PHE A 188 5.21 1.21 9.70
CA PHE A 188 4.80 1.71 8.39
C PHE A 188 5.37 3.11 8.12
N ILE A 189 5.74 3.32 6.86
CA ILE A 189 6.24 4.57 6.34
C ILE A 189 5.48 4.87 5.06
N THR A 190 4.92 6.09 4.93
CA THR A 190 4.30 6.50 3.66
C THR A 190 4.74 7.88 3.17
N ASP A 191 4.84 8.02 1.84
CA ASP A 191 5.10 9.31 1.20
C ASP A 191 3.88 10.22 1.27
N LEU A 192 2.70 9.65 1.07
CA LEU A 192 1.42 10.35 1.12
C LEU A 192 0.68 10.04 2.42
N GLY A 193 -0.36 10.84 2.68
CA GLY A 193 -1.23 10.66 3.84
C GLY A 193 -0.92 11.64 4.97
N GLY A 194 -1.77 11.59 5.99
CA GLY A 194 -1.70 12.47 7.15
C GLY A 194 -2.35 11.82 8.34
N LYS A 195 -2.36 12.50 9.49
CA LYS A 195 -2.84 11.92 10.74
C LYS A 195 -4.30 11.43 10.67
N THR A 196 -5.12 12.03 9.81
CA THR A 196 -6.53 11.67 9.58
C THR A 196 -6.76 10.90 8.28
N SER A 197 -5.71 10.50 7.55
CA SER A 197 -5.87 9.66 6.37
C SER A 197 -6.20 8.23 6.77
N HIS A 198 -6.74 7.46 5.83
CA HIS A 198 -7.09 6.05 6.05
C HIS A 198 -5.91 5.24 6.59
N THR A 199 -4.72 5.44 6.04
CA THR A 199 -3.48 4.82 6.51
C THR A 199 -3.11 5.22 7.94
N GLY A 200 -3.31 6.49 8.31
CA GLY A 200 -3.03 6.98 9.66
C GLY A 200 -3.99 6.43 10.71
N ILE A 201 -5.27 6.28 10.34
CA ILE A 201 -6.27 5.63 11.18
C ILE A 201 -5.91 4.17 11.40
N ILE A 202 -5.63 3.41 10.33
CA ILE A 202 -5.27 1.99 10.42
C ILE A 202 -4.02 1.77 11.27
N ALA A 203 -2.93 2.51 11.01
CA ALA A 203 -1.70 2.34 11.77
C ALA A 203 -1.91 2.58 13.28
N ARG A 204 -2.83 3.49 13.64
CA ARG A 204 -3.19 3.79 15.01
C ARG A 204 -4.06 2.70 15.64
N THR A 205 -5.11 2.25 14.94
CA THR A 205 -5.94 1.11 15.35
C THR A 205 -5.09 -0.11 15.65
N LEU A 206 -4.11 -0.41 14.79
CA LEU A 206 -3.24 -1.56 14.92
C LEU A 206 -2.11 -1.38 15.94
N GLY A 207 -1.93 -0.17 16.48
CA GLY A 207 -0.84 0.14 17.41
C GLY A 207 0.56 -0.06 16.83
N ILE A 208 0.70 -0.01 15.50
CA ILE A 208 1.97 -0.21 14.79
C ILE A 208 2.63 1.16 14.58
N PRO A 209 3.89 1.37 15.00
CA PRO A 209 4.59 2.64 14.83
C PRO A 209 4.59 3.12 13.38
N SER A 210 4.26 4.39 13.14
CA SER A 210 4.21 4.91 11.77
C SER A 210 4.52 6.39 11.60
N VAL A 211 5.15 6.70 10.46
CA VAL A 211 5.44 8.06 9.99
C VAL A 211 4.90 8.22 8.57
N LEU A 212 4.06 9.22 8.36
CA LEU A 212 3.32 9.45 7.12
C LEU A 212 3.76 10.77 6.48
N GLY A 213 3.42 10.99 5.22
CA GLY A 213 3.63 12.30 4.57
C GLY A 213 5.10 12.68 4.43
N LEU A 214 5.98 11.71 4.16
CA LEU A 214 7.42 11.97 3.96
C LEU A 214 7.77 12.44 2.55
N GLU A 215 6.79 12.50 1.65
CA GLU A 215 6.86 12.94 0.25
C GLU A 215 7.73 12.08 -0.68
N ASN A 216 8.90 11.64 -0.24
CA ASN A 216 9.90 10.98 -1.07
C ASN A 216 10.67 9.83 -0.39
N ALA A 217 10.15 9.27 0.71
CA ALA A 217 10.76 8.14 1.40
C ALA A 217 10.90 6.91 0.48
N THR A 218 9.92 6.60 -0.36
CA THR A 218 10.03 5.47 -1.32
C THR A 218 11.19 5.61 -2.31
N SER A 219 11.60 6.85 -2.61
CA SER A 219 12.72 7.13 -3.52
C SER A 219 14.09 7.09 -2.82
N GLN A 220 14.11 7.28 -1.51
CA GLN A 220 15.35 7.39 -0.71
C GLN A 220 15.70 6.08 0.00
N ILE A 221 14.69 5.31 0.40
CA ILE A 221 14.85 4.03 1.10
C ILE A 221 14.93 2.92 0.05
N LYS A 222 15.78 1.92 0.28
CA LYS A 222 15.80 0.68 -0.50
C LYS A 222 15.33 -0.49 0.36
N SER A 223 14.73 -1.51 -0.27
CA SER A 223 14.47 -2.78 0.42
C SER A 223 15.76 -3.33 1.04
N ASP A 224 15.64 -3.96 2.21
CA ASP A 224 16.73 -4.44 3.07
C ASP A 224 17.58 -3.37 3.79
N ASP A 225 17.36 -2.07 3.55
CA ASP A 225 18.02 -1.02 4.33
C ASP A 225 17.61 -1.11 5.82
N ILE A 226 18.58 -1.00 6.72
CA ILE A 226 18.29 -0.89 8.17
C ILE A 226 17.84 0.55 8.44
N ILE A 227 16.64 0.67 9.01
CA ILE A 227 16.04 1.96 9.33
C ILE A 227 15.42 1.94 10.73
N ILE A 228 15.32 3.13 11.33
CA ILE A 228 14.62 3.36 12.59
C ILE A 228 13.42 4.23 12.30
N VAL A 229 12.26 3.85 12.81
CA VAL A 229 11.03 4.67 12.75
C VAL A 229 10.67 5.09 14.17
N ASP A 230 10.66 6.40 14.40
CA ASP A 230 10.14 7.04 15.60
C ASP A 230 8.77 7.65 15.26
N GLY A 231 7.73 6.85 15.45
CA GLY A 231 6.35 7.24 15.20
C GLY A 231 5.86 8.32 16.16
N ARG A 232 6.50 8.50 17.31
CA ARG A 232 6.17 9.58 18.26
C ARG A 232 6.74 10.92 17.80
N ALA A 233 8.01 10.95 17.39
CA ALA A 233 8.66 12.16 16.90
C ALA A 233 8.28 12.49 15.44
N GLY A 234 7.74 11.54 14.68
CA GLY A 234 7.49 11.71 13.25
C GLY A 234 8.78 11.62 12.43
N ILE A 235 9.74 10.81 12.87
CA ILE A 235 11.10 10.78 12.30
C ILE A 235 11.44 9.38 11.80
N VAL A 236 12.10 9.31 10.64
CA VAL A 236 12.71 8.10 10.11
C VAL A 236 14.22 8.32 9.97
N ILE A 237 15.02 7.41 10.54
CA ILE A 237 16.49 7.45 10.43
C ILE A 237 16.93 6.36 9.46
N LEU A 238 17.62 6.79 8.40
CA LEU A 238 18.20 5.93 7.38
C LEU A 238 19.68 5.70 7.69
N HIS A 239 20.14 4.46 7.48
CA HIS A 239 21.53 4.07 7.72
C HIS A 239 22.03 4.53 9.12
N PRO A 240 21.30 4.16 10.19
CA PRO A 240 21.65 4.60 11.53
C PRO A 240 23.03 4.06 11.91
N THR A 241 23.83 4.90 12.56
CA THR A 241 25.09 4.45 13.15
C THR A 241 24.83 3.49 14.31
N ASP A 242 25.81 2.65 14.66
CA ASP A 242 25.71 1.75 15.82
C ASP A 242 25.37 2.50 17.12
N LYS A 243 25.86 3.74 17.26
CA LYS A 243 25.54 4.61 18.40
C LYS A 243 24.06 5.01 18.41
N THR A 244 23.51 5.35 17.25
CA THR A 244 22.11 5.72 17.09
C THR A 244 21.19 4.51 17.31
N ILE A 245 21.58 3.33 16.83
CA ILE A 245 20.86 2.08 17.09
C ILE A 245 20.78 1.83 18.60
N ALA A 246 21.92 1.85 19.30
CA ALA A 246 21.95 1.62 20.76
C ALA A 246 21.10 2.63 21.54
N LEU A 247 21.13 3.91 21.13
CA LEU A 247 20.29 4.95 21.74
C LEU A 247 18.79 4.66 21.56
N TYR A 248 18.38 4.22 20.37
CA TYR A 248 16.98 3.92 20.09
C TYR A 248 16.52 2.59 20.68
N GLU A 249 17.41 1.63 20.88
CA GLU A 249 17.13 0.41 21.64
C GLU A 249 16.82 0.72 23.12
N ASP A 250 17.60 1.59 23.76
CA ASP A 250 17.32 2.06 25.13
C ASP A 250 15.97 2.80 25.22
N ARG A 251 15.68 3.69 24.25
CA ARG A 251 14.39 4.38 24.18
C ARG A 251 13.22 3.41 23.95
N LEU A 252 13.41 2.40 23.11
CA LEU A 252 12.41 1.36 22.88
C LEU A 252 12.12 0.61 24.17
N GLN A 253 13.16 0.23 24.93
CA GLN A 253 12.99 -0.43 26.23
C GLN A 253 12.21 0.45 27.22
N GLN A 254 12.59 1.71 27.37
CA GLN A 254 11.89 2.66 28.25
C GLN A 254 10.42 2.85 27.85
N TYR A 255 10.15 2.87 26.54
CA TYR A 255 8.79 2.98 26.02
C TYR A 255 7.95 1.74 26.34
N GLU A 256 8.51 0.54 26.19
CA GLU A 256 7.83 -0.71 26.54
C GLU A 256 7.57 -0.83 28.06
N GLU A 257 8.52 -0.41 28.89
CA GLU A 257 8.33 -0.34 30.35
C GLU A 257 7.20 0.63 30.73
N TYR A 258 7.18 1.82 30.12
CA TYR A 258 6.12 2.80 30.30
C TYR A 258 4.75 2.27 29.87
N ARG A 259 4.67 1.61 28.71
CA ARG A 259 3.44 0.97 28.22
C ARG A 259 2.95 -0.11 29.17
N ALA A 260 3.83 -0.96 29.68
CA ALA A 260 3.46 -2.02 30.60
C ALA A 260 2.82 -1.46 31.90
N VAL A 261 3.34 -0.33 32.40
CA VAL A 261 2.75 0.37 33.55
C VAL A 261 1.36 0.91 33.21
N ILE A 262 1.20 1.56 32.06
CA ILE A 262 -0.10 2.09 31.62
C ILE A 262 -1.12 0.97 31.44
N THR A 263 -0.78 -0.09 30.73
CA THR A 263 -1.68 -1.24 30.49
C THR A 263 -2.09 -1.91 31.79
N ARG A 264 -1.22 -1.96 32.80
CA ARG A 264 -1.63 -2.46 34.13
C ARG A 264 -2.68 -1.55 34.79
N SER A 265 -2.58 -0.25 34.57
CA SER A 265 -3.51 0.74 35.13
C SER A 265 -4.74 1.01 34.26
N SER A 266 -4.78 0.54 33.01
CA SER A 266 -5.84 0.88 32.06
C SER A 266 -7.20 0.32 32.46
N LEU A 267 -7.22 -0.78 33.21
CA LEU A 267 -8.45 -1.38 33.77
C LEU A 267 -8.98 -0.65 35.02
N LEU A 268 -8.26 0.35 35.54
CA LEU A 268 -8.74 1.13 36.67
C LEU A 268 -9.85 2.09 36.21
N PRO A 269 -10.90 2.29 37.02
CA PRO A 269 -11.96 3.24 36.66
C PRO A 269 -11.38 4.65 36.52
N ALA A 270 -11.72 5.34 35.43
CA ALA A 270 -11.33 6.72 35.21
C ALA A 270 -11.98 7.63 36.27
N LYS A 271 -11.18 8.06 37.24
CA LYS A 271 -11.61 8.95 38.34
C LYS A 271 -10.65 10.12 38.45
N THR A 272 -11.21 11.32 38.60
CA THR A 272 -10.44 12.52 38.93
C THR A 272 -9.91 12.44 40.37
N ALA A 273 -8.94 13.29 40.72
CA ALA A 273 -8.35 13.31 42.07
C ALA A 273 -9.36 13.62 43.19
N ASP A 274 -10.46 14.30 42.86
CA ASP A 274 -11.60 14.61 43.73
C ASP A 274 -12.75 13.58 43.64
N GLY A 275 -12.56 12.47 42.91
CA GLY A 275 -13.44 11.30 42.94
C GLY A 275 -14.59 11.29 41.92
N VAL A 276 -14.63 12.24 40.97
CA VAL A 276 -15.62 12.24 39.88
C VAL A 276 -15.27 11.13 38.89
N ARG A 277 -16.23 10.23 38.64
CA ARG A 277 -16.08 9.17 37.63
C ARG A 277 -16.38 9.72 36.24
N LEU A 278 -15.50 9.39 35.30
CA LEU A 278 -15.67 9.67 33.87
C LEU A 278 -15.84 8.33 33.14
N TYR A 279 -16.52 8.36 32.00
CA TYR A 279 -16.58 7.22 31.08
C TYR A 279 -15.63 7.46 29.93
N VAL A 280 -14.70 6.54 29.72
CA VAL A 280 -13.76 6.58 28.60
C VAL A 280 -14.18 5.51 27.62
N MET A 281 -14.83 5.91 26.53
CA MET A 281 -15.36 4.99 25.53
C MET A 281 -14.53 5.00 24.25
N GLY A 282 -14.49 3.86 23.55
CA GLY A 282 -13.77 3.69 22.29
C GLY A 282 -14.58 4.20 21.09
N ASN A 283 -13.85 4.69 20.09
CA ASN A 283 -14.40 4.96 18.77
C ASN A 283 -13.95 3.83 17.84
N ILE A 284 -14.89 3.14 17.22
CA ILE A 284 -14.63 1.98 16.35
C ILE A 284 -15.20 2.21 14.94
N GLU A 285 -14.63 1.54 13.97
CA GLU A 285 -14.97 1.46 12.55
C GLU A 285 -15.28 0.02 12.13
N LEU A 286 -14.77 -0.97 12.86
CA LEU A 286 -14.95 -2.40 12.60
C LEU A 286 -15.34 -3.15 13.89
N PRO A 287 -16.16 -4.22 13.82
CA PRO A 287 -16.55 -5.00 14.99
C PRO A 287 -15.37 -5.58 15.79
N GLU A 288 -14.30 -5.98 15.11
CA GLU A 288 -13.14 -6.60 15.75
C GLU A 288 -12.39 -5.63 16.68
N GLU A 289 -12.59 -4.31 16.52
CA GLU A 289 -11.97 -3.30 17.39
C GLU A 289 -12.58 -3.25 18.80
N VAL A 290 -13.75 -3.86 19.03
CA VAL A 290 -14.38 -3.95 20.36
C VAL A 290 -13.45 -4.64 21.35
N VAL A 291 -12.76 -5.71 20.93
CA VAL A 291 -11.77 -6.42 21.75
C VAL A 291 -10.62 -5.50 22.15
N SER A 292 -10.15 -4.67 21.21
CA SER A 292 -9.09 -3.70 21.50
C SER A 292 -9.54 -2.65 22.52
N VAL A 293 -10.79 -2.18 22.46
CA VAL A 293 -11.36 -1.26 23.45
C VAL A 293 -11.36 -1.90 24.84
N MET A 294 -11.75 -3.17 24.94
CA MET A 294 -11.75 -3.92 26.20
C MET A 294 -10.34 -4.14 26.76
N ASP A 295 -9.39 -4.55 25.92
CA ASP A 295 -8.00 -4.78 26.31
C ASP A 295 -7.32 -3.50 26.82
N HIS A 296 -7.75 -2.34 26.34
CA HIS A 296 -7.28 -1.03 26.78
C HIS A 296 -8.14 -0.41 27.90
N GLY A 297 -9.09 -1.15 28.48
CA GLY A 297 -9.89 -0.73 29.63
C GLY A 297 -10.94 0.34 29.34
N GLY A 298 -11.43 0.41 28.10
CA GLY A 298 -12.56 1.29 27.76
C GLY A 298 -13.85 0.86 28.45
N ASP A 299 -14.65 1.83 28.89
CA ASP A 299 -15.96 1.62 29.53
C ASP A 299 -17.07 1.23 28.53
N GLY A 300 -16.76 1.15 27.23
CA GLY A 300 -17.69 0.78 26.16
C GLY A 300 -17.35 1.45 24.82
N VAL A 301 -18.27 1.36 23.85
CA VAL A 301 -18.16 2.02 22.54
C VAL A 301 -18.98 3.31 22.55
N GLY A 302 -18.32 4.45 22.28
CA GLY A 302 -18.95 5.77 22.26
C GLY A 302 -19.33 6.23 20.85
N LEU A 303 -18.65 5.69 19.84
CA LEU A 303 -18.91 5.96 18.43
C LEU A 303 -18.60 4.73 17.60
N PHE A 304 -19.59 4.26 16.82
CA PHE A 304 -19.37 3.26 15.78
C PHE A 304 -19.59 3.91 14.40
N ARG A 305 -18.52 4.00 13.61
CA ARG A 305 -18.51 4.58 12.27
C ARG A 305 -18.90 3.53 11.23
N THR A 306 -20.10 3.65 10.69
CA THR A 306 -20.68 2.65 9.78
C THR A 306 -20.36 2.91 8.30
N GLU A 307 -19.74 4.05 7.96
CA GLU A 307 -19.43 4.43 6.58
C GLU A 307 -18.56 3.37 5.88
N PHE A 308 -17.68 2.69 6.61
CA PHE A 308 -16.80 1.65 6.07
C PHE A 308 -17.53 0.38 5.63
N LEU A 309 -18.71 0.09 6.19
CA LEU A 309 -19.57 -1.02 5.77
C LEU A 309 -20.10 -0.81 4.34
N TYR A 310 -20.18 0.45 3.90
CA TYR A 310 -20.60 0.84 2.56
C TYR A 310 -19.40 0.99 1.61
N LEU A 311 -18.32 1.62 2.07
CA LEU A 311 -17.18 1.99 1.21
C LEU A 311 -16.28 0.81 0.79
N ARG A 312 -16.29 -0.31 1.53
CA ARG A 312 -15.47 -1.49 1.21
C ARG A 312 -16.06 -2.40 0.12
N ARG A 313 -17.27 -2.11 -0.37
CA ARG A 313 -18.04 -3.03 -1.23
C ARG A 313 -18.34 -2.40 -2.59
N SER A 314 -18.43 -3.25 -3.61
CA SER A 314 -18.86 -2.88 -4.96
C SER A 314 -20.37 -2.64 -5.07
N SER A 315 -21.13 -3.01 -4.05
CA SER A 315 -22.57 -2.82 -3.93
C SER A 315 -22.95 -2.43 -2.49
N PHE A 316 -24.13 -1.83 -2.32
CA PHE A 316 -24.66 -1.52 -1.00
C PHE A 316 -24.83 -2.80 -0.15
N PRO A 317 -24.50 -2.76 1.16
CA PRO A 317 -24.75 -3.87 2.06
C PRO A 317 -26.25 -4.10 2.24
N SER A 318 -26.65 -5.36 2.36
CA SER A 318 -28.03 -5.72 2.66
C SER A 318 -28.37 -5.38 4.11
N GLN A 319 -29.67 -5.27 4.41
CA GLN A 319 -30.14 -5.08 5.78
C GLN A 319 -29.68 -6.21 6.71
N GLU A 320 -29.69 -7.44 6.22
CA GLU A 320 -29.32 -8.63 7.01
C GLU A 320 -27.84 -8.61 7.39
N GLU A 321 -26.98 -8.19 6.45
CA GLU A 321 -25.54 -8.05 6.70
C GLU A 321 -25.24 -6.92 7.69
N LEU A 322 -25.92 -5.78 7.58
CA LEU A 322 -25.79 -4.70 8.56
C LEU A 322 -26.27 -5.15 9.95
N TYR A 323 -27.38 -5.88 10.00
CA TYR A 323 -27.91 -6.43 11.23
C TYR A 323 -26.91 -7.38 11.92
N ASP A 324 -26.31 -8.30 11.17
CA ASP A 324 -25.33 -9.24 11.72
C ASP A 324 -24.09 -8.50 12.27
N GLN A 325 -23.59 -7.49 11.55
CA GLN A 325 -22.46 -6.67 12.00
C GLN A 325 -22.79 -5.89 13.28
N TYR A 326 -23.98 -5.28 13.37
CA TYR A 326 -24.39 -4.56 14.56
C TYR A 326 -24.64 -5.49 15.75
N ARG A 327 -25.22 -6.67 15.49
CA ARG A 327 -25.42 -7.70 16.51
C ARG A 327 -24.08 -8.13 17.10
N GLU A 328 -23.09 -8.40 16.24
CA GLU A 328 -21.74 -8.78 16.66
C GLU A 328 -21.10 -7.73 17.58
N VAL A 329 -21.18 -6.43 17.24
CA VAL A 329 -20.65 -5.36 18.11
C VAL A 329 -21.32 -5.31 19.49
N VAL A 330 -22.61 -5.64 19.58
CA VAL A 330 -23.37 -5.62 20.85
C VAL A 330 -23.12 -6.88 21.68
N GLU A 331 -22.83 -8.01 21.02
CA GLU A 331 -22.60 -9.30 21.67
C GLU A 331 -21.16 -9.52 22.15
N LEU A 332 -20.18 -8.81 21.54
CA LEU A 332 -18.77 -8.80 21.94
C LEU A 332 -18.51 -8.01 23.22
#